data_AF-A0A1W6B838-F1
#
_entry.id   AF-A0A1W6B838-F1
#
_cell.length_a   1.000
_cell.length_b   1.000
_cell.length_c   1.000
_cell.angle_alpha   90.00
_cell.angle_beta   90.00
_cell.angle_gamma   90.00
#
_symmetry.space_group_name_H-M   'P 1'
#
loop_
_entity.id
_entity.type
_entity.pdbx_description
1 polymer ?
#
loop_
_entity_poly.entity_id
_entity_poly.type
_entity_poly.pdbx_seq_one_letter_code
_entity_poly.pdbx_strand_id
1 'polypeptide(L)' 'MGNMSYCQFRNTKLDFEQCLDAIGNCESLSDFSAAEQEYARSLREMAEQYIEWFDQLVTE' A
#
# COMPACT_ATOMS: atom_id res chain seq x y z
N MET A 1 26.33 18.77 4.03
CA MET A 1 25.39 17.86 4.72
C MET A 1 24.64 17.15 3.61
N GLY A 2 25.01 15.90 3.31
CA GLY A 2 24.49 15.18 2.15
C GLY A 2 22.97 15.06 2.25
N ASN A 3 22.27 15.39 1.16
CA ASN A 3 20.86 15.04 0.98
C ASN A 3 20.69 13.57 1.32
N MET A 4 20.14 13.26 2.50
CA MET A 4 19.56 11.93 2.74
C MET A 4 18.43 11.81 1.72
N SER A 5 18.70 11.12 0.62
CA SER A 5 17.68 10.78 -0.37
C SER A 5 16.59 10.01 0.38
N TYR A 6 15.49 10.70 0.69
CA TYR A 6 14.32 10.10 1.31
C TYR A 6 13.75 9.12 0.30
N CYS A 7 14.11 7.85 0.43
CA CYS A 7 13.61 6.80 -0.44
C CYS A 7 12.20 6.44 0.01
N GLN A 8 11.21 7.07 -0.63
CA GLN A 8 9.79 6.89 -0.34
C GLN A 8 9.43 5.39 -0.39
N PHE A 9 9.88 4.67 -1.43
CA PHE A 9 9.65 3.23 -1.57
C PHE A 9 10.18 2.38 -0.42
N ARG A 10 11.42 2.65 0.04
CA ARG A 10 12.03 1.87 1.12
C ARG A 10 11.25 2.03 2.43
N ASN A 11 10.79 3.23 2.72
CA ASN A 11 10.06 3.52 3.95
C ASN A 11 8.63 2.97 3.88
N THR A 12 7.93 3.21 2.77
CA THR A 12 6.54 2.75 2.58
C THR A 12 6.43 1.21 2.52
N LYS A 13 7.46 0.50 2.06
CA LYS A 13 7.45 -0.97 1.95
C LYS A 13 7.09 -1.65 3.28
N LEU A 14 7.71 -1.22 4.39
CA LEU A 14 7.50 -1.85 5.70
C LEU A 14 6.09 -1.63 6.24
N ASP A 15 5.54 -0.42 6.05
CA ASP A 15 4.19 -0.11 6.49
C ASP A 15 3.16 -0.85 5.63
N PHE A 16 3.39 -0.91 4.31
CA PHE A 16 2.50 -1.62 3.40
C PHE A 16 2.54 -3.14 3.60
N GLU A 17 3.69 -3.72 3.95
CA GLU A 17 3.79 -5.14 4.34
C GLU A 17 2.91 -5.47 5.54
N GLN A 18 2.83 -4.58 6.53
CA GLN A 18 1.93 -4.76 7.68
C GLN A 18 0.46 -4.66 7.26
N CYS A 19 0.11 -3.75 6.35
CA CYS A 19 -1.25 -3.67 5.80
C CYS A 19 -1.63 -4.94 5.03
N LEU A 20 -0.70 -5.52 4.25
CA LEU A 20 -0.91 -6.76 3.52
C LEU A 20 -1.11 -7.95 4.46
N ASP A 21 -0.31 -8.05 5.53
CA ASP A 21 -0.48 -9.08 6.55
C ASP A 21 -1.84 -8.95 7.27
N ALA A 22 -2.22 -7.73 7.65
CA ALA A 22 -3.50 -7.46 8.29
C ALA A 22 -4.69 -7.86 7.39
N ILE A 23 -4.71 -7.43 6.12
CA ILE A 23 -5.76 -7.82 5.17
C ILE A 23 -5.73 -9.32 4.86
N GLY A 24 -4.54 -9.91 4.71
CA GLY A 24 -4.38 -11.31 4.34
C GLY A 24 -4.85 -12.30 5.42
N ASN A 25 -4.86 -11.86 6.68
CA ASN A 25 -5.29 -12.66 7.82
C ASN A 25 -6.71 -12.31 8.33
N CYS A 26 -7.40 -11.33 7.74
CA CYS A 26 -8.79 -11.01 8.14
C CYS A 26 -9.80 -11.90 7.40
N GLU A 27 -10.92 -12.24 8.04
CA GLU A 27 -12.01 -12.98 7.40
C GLU A 27 -12.98 -12.03 6.69
N SER A 28 -13.11 -10.81 7.21
CA SER A 28 -13.95 -9.76 6.64
C SER A 28 -13.38 -8.38 6.95
N LEU A 29 -13.60 -7.40 6.05
CA LEU A 29 -13.28 -6.00 6.33
C LEU A 29 -14.02 -5.46 7.57
N SER A 30 -15.16 -6.06 7.94
CA SER A 30 -15.89 -5.69 9.16
C SER A 30 -15.11 -5.95 10.45
N ASP A 31 -14.01 -6.72 10.39
CA ASP A 31 -13.13 -7.02 11.53
C ASP A 31 -12.31 -5.79 11.94
N PHE A 32 -12.19 -4.79 11.06
CA PHE A 32 -11.52 -3.52 11.31
C PHE A 32 -12.50 -2.42 11.75
N SER A 33 -11.97 -1.38 12.40
CA SER A 33 -12.76 -0.17 12.68
C SER A 33 -13.24 0.50 11.39
N ALA A 34 -14.31 1.29 11.47
CA ALA A 34 -14.87 1.98 10.31
C ALA A 34 -13.84 2.86 9.57
N ALA A 35 -12.93 3.49 10.32
CA ALA A 35 -11.85 4.30 9.74
C ALA A 35 -10.82 3.42 9.00
N GLU A 36 -10.42 2.30 9.60
CA GLU A 36 -9.49 1.35 8.96
C GLU A 36 -10.11 0.71 7.71
N GLN A 37 -11.42 0.47 7.69
CA GLN A 37 -12.11 0.01 6.49
C GLN A 37 -12.05 1.02 5.34
N GLU A 38 -12.18 2.31 5.65
CA GLU A 38 -12.03 3.38 4.66
C GLU A 38 -10.60 3.42 4.12
N TYR A 39 -9.59 3.40 5.01
CA TYR A 39 -8.19 3.38 4.60
C TYR A 39 -7.82 2.12 3.81
N ALA A 40 -8.33 0.94 4.19
CA ALA A 40 -8.13 -0.30 3.45
C ALA A 40 -8.66 -0.22 2.02
N ARG A 41 -9.82 0.41 1.82
CA ARG A 41 -10.38 0.67 0.48
C ARG A 41 -9.52 1.62 -0.32
N SER A 42 -9.09 2.74 0.28
CA SER A 42 -8.19 3.68 -0.39
C SER A 42 -6.85 3.05 -0.75
N LEU A 43 -6.28 2.21 0.13
CA LEU A 43 -5.05 1.47 -0.14
C LEU A 43 -5.20 0.51 -1.32
N ARG A 44 -6.35 -0.17 -1.44
CA ARG A 44 -6.66 -1.01 -2.62
C ARG A 44 -6.66 -0.17 -3.91
N GLU A 45 -7.38 0.95 -3.93
CA GLU A 45 -7.48 1.82 -5.10
C GLU A 45 -6.10 2.36 -5.52
N MET A 46 -5.29 2.79 -4.54
CA MET A 46 -3.91 3.24 -4.80
C MET A 46 -3.01 2.10 -5.30
N ALA A 47 -3.17 0.88 -4.79
CA ALA A 47 -2.40 -0.27 -5.25
C ALA A 47 -2.76 -0.66 -6.70
N GLU A 48 -4.04 -0.62 -7.05
CA GLU A 48 -4.50 -0.84 -8.44
C GLU A 48 -3.90 0.20 -9.39
N GLN A 49 -3.92 1.48 -9.00
CA GLN A 49 -3.31 2.54 -9.80
C GLN A 49 -1.79 2.38 -9.92
N TYR A 50 -1.11 1.98 -8.84
CA TYR A 50 0.33 1.72 -8.84
C TYR A 50 0.70 0.59 -9.79
N ILE A 51 -0.04 -0.53 -9.77
CA ILE A 51 0.17 -1.65 -10.68
C ILE A 51 0.01 -1.19 -12.14
N GLU A 52 -1.07 -0.49 -12.46
CA GLU A 52 -1.31 0.01 -13.82
C GLU A 52 -0.14 0.86 -14.33
N TRP A 53 0.31 1.84 -13.53
CA TRP A 53 1.42 2.71 -13.93
C TRP A 53 2.77 1.99 -13.96
N PHE A 54 3.00 1.05 -13.05
CA PHE A 54 4.23 0.25 -13.04
C PHE A 54 4.32 -0.63 -14.29
N ASP A 55 3.23 -1.30 -14.66
CA ASP A 55 3.18 -2.16 -15.84
C ASP A 55 3.40 -1.38 -17.13
N GLN A 56 2.87 -0.15 -17.23
CA GLN A 56 3.16 0.76 -18.35
C GLN A 56 4.66 1.05 -18.48
N LEU A 57 5.36 1.27 -17.37
CA LEU A 57 6.80 1.58 -17.37
C LEU A 57 7.70 0.37 -17.67
N VAL A 58 7.22 -0.86 -17.44
CA VAL A 58 8.00 -2.09 -17.64
C VAL A 58 7.67 -2.77 -18.98
N THR A 59 6.54 -2.43 -19.61
CA THR A 59 6.14 -2.97 -20.91
C THR A 59 6.67 -2.14 -22.10
N GLU A 60 7.23 -0.95 -21.85
CA GLU A 60 7.99 -0.12 -22.81
C GLU A 60 9.50 -0.40 -22.78
#